data_AF-A0A5C0WEF7-F1
#
_entry.id   AF-A0A5C0WEF7-F1
#
_cell.length_a   1.000
_cell.length_b   1.000
_cell.length_c   1.000
_cell.angle_alpha   90.00
_cell.angle_beta   90.00
_cell.angle_gamma   90.00
#
_symmetry.space_group_name_H-M   'P 1'
#
loop_
_entity.id
_entity.type
_entity.pdbx_description
1 polymer ?
#
loop_
_entity_poly.entity_id
_entity_poly.type
_entity_poly.pdbx_seq_one_letter_code
_entity_poly.pdbx_strand_id
1 'polypeptide(L)' 'MKVLRFEYENNRFELHAMFIDDISSMKDNDIQRDMLKKSEKIVEVALGFEGYLKVESFSTYEENNSVYCSYTFGKDNKKT' A
#
# COMPACT_ATOMS: atom_id res chain seq x y z
N MET A 1 -3.85 -7.79 9.10
CA MET A 1 -2.65 -7.61 8.27
C MET A 1 -1.42 -7.37 9.14
N LYS A 2 -0.32 -8.06 8.85
CA LYS A 2 1.01 -7.88 9.47
C LYS A 2 1.95 -7.30 8.42
N VAL A 3 2.61 -6.18 8.72
CA VAL A 3 3.64 -5.61 7.83
C VAL A 3 4.88 -6.49 7.90
N LEU A 4 5.39 -6.89 6.73
CA LEU A 4 6.64 -7.64 6.61
C LEU A 4 7.81 -6.69 6.34
N ARG A 5 7.62 -5.78 5.39
CA ARG A 5 8.60 -4.78 4.98
C ARG A 5 7.88 -3.55 4.42
N PHE A 6 8.45 -2.38 4.65
CA PHE A 6 8.12 -1.20 3.86
C PHE A 6 9.39 -0.42 3.55
N GLU A 7 9.38 0.29 2.44
CA GLU A 7 10.48 1.15 1.99
C GLU A 7 9.93 2.45 1.45
N TYR A 8 10.75 3.49 1.60
CA TYR A 8 10.52 4.78 0.98
C TYR A 8 11.83 5.31 0.40
N GLU A 9 11.89 5.42 -0.92
CA GLU A 9 13.03 5.97 -1.64
C GLU A 9 12.54 6.62 -2.94
N ASN A 10 13.18 7.73 -3.37
CA ASN A 10 12.94 8.35 -4.67
C ASN A 10 11.45 8.59 -5.02
N ASN A 11 10.66 9.13 -4.06
CA ASN A 11 9.22 9.38 -4.21
C ASN A 11 8.38 8.12 -4.48
N ARG A 12 8.88 6.95 -4.07
CA ARG A 12 8.16 5.68 -4.14
C ARG A 12 8.04 5.09 -2.75
N PHE A 13 6.82 4.70 -2.40
CA PHE A 13 6.54 3.94 -1.18
C PHE A 13 6.18 2.51 -1.56
N GLU A 14 6.76 1.55 -0.87
CA GLU A 14 6.53 0.13 -1.10
C GLU A 14 6.09 -0.53 0.20
N LEU A 15 5.07 -1.40 0.12
CA LEU A 15 4.55 -2.14 1.25
C LEU A 15 4.43 -3.61 0.88
N HIS A 16 5.10 -4.46 1.65
CA HIS A 16 4.91 -5.92 1.63
C HIS A 16 4.29 -6.34 2.96
N ALA A 17 3.11 -6.96 2.89
CA ALA A 17 2.35 -7.34 4.08
C ALA A 17 1.68 -8.69 3.92
N MET A 18 1.53 -9.40 5.04
CA MET A 18 0.81 -10.66 5.15
C MET A 18 -0.61 -10.41 5.65
N PHE A 19 -1.61 -11.03 5.03
CA PHE A 19 -2.99 -10.95 5.47
C PHE A 19 -3.26 -12.00 6.56
N ILE A 20 -4.29 -11.72 7.39
CA ILE A 20 -4.75 -12.70 8.40
C ILE A 20 -5.74 -13.66 7.74
N ASP A 21 -6.65 -13.10 6.95
CA ASP A 21 -7.59 -13.84 6.12
C ASP A 21 -6.88 -14.37 4.87
N ASP A 22 -7.39 -15.47 4.30
CA ASP A 22 -6.86 -16.10 3.10
C ASP A 22 -7.13 -15.24 1.85
N ILE A 23 -6.07 -14.70 1.25
CA ILE A 23 -6.16 -13.79 0.09
C ILE A 23 -6.72 -14.49 -1.15
N SER A 24 -6.60 -15.81 -1.27
CA SER A 24 -7.14 -16.56 -2.43
C SER A 24 -8.68 -16.51 -2.47
N SER A 25 -9.31 -16.24 -1.33
CA SER A 25 -10.76 -16.08 -1.20
C SER A 25 -11.24 -14.63 -1.36
N MET A 26 -10.32 -13.68 -1.46
CA MET A 26 -10.61 -12.25 -1.51
C MET A 26 -10.56 -11.73 -2.96
N LYS A 27 -11.28 -10.65 -3.24
CA LYS A 27 -11.17 -9.95 -4.52
C LYS A 27 -9.96 -9.03 -4.49
N ASP A 28 -9.22 -8.96 -5.60
CA ASP A 28 -8.06 -8.06 -5.77
C ASP A 28 -8.38 -6.61 -5.39
N ASN A 29 -9.56 -6.09 -5.75
CA ASN A 29 -9.96 -4.73 -5.41
C ASN A 29 -10.11 -4.50 -3.90
N ASP A 30 -10.55 -5.52 -3.14
CA ASP A 30 -10.66 -5.43 -1.69
C ASP A 30 -9.26 -5.47 -1.06
N ILE A 31 -8.39 -6.36 -1.55
CA ILE A 31 -6.98 -6.45 -1.12
C ILE A 31 -6.25 -5.12 -1.38
N GLN A 32 -6.35 -4.58 -2.60
CA GLN A 32 -5.71 -3.32 -2.98
C GLN A 32 -6.20 -2.15 -2.12
N ARG A 33 -7.50 -2.09 -1.82
CA ARG A 33 -8.07 -1.05 -0.95
C ARG A 33 -7.51 -1.13 0.47
N ASP A 34 -7.38 -2.34 1.01
CA ASP A 34 -6.84 -2.54 2.36
C ASP A 34 -5.35 -2.20 2.43
N MET A 35 -4.58 -2.59 1.41
CA MET A 35 -3.18 -2.20 1.25
C MET A 35 -3.02 -0.68 1.11
N LEU A 36 -3.86 -0.03 0.32
CA LEU A 36 -3.83 1.42 0.12
C LEU A 36 -4.08 2.16 1.45
N LYS A 37 -5.16 1.81 2.18
CA LYS A 37 -5.46 2.43 3.48
C LYS A 37 -4.32 2.26 4.48
N LYS A 38 -3.70 1.07 4.50
CA LYS A 38 -2.56 0.81 5.39
C LYS A 38 -1.35 1.66 4.99
N SER A 39 -1.09 1.76 3.70
CA SER A 39 0.02 2.54 3.13
C SER A 39 -0.15 4.03 3.42
N GLU A 40 -1.32 4.59 3.16
CA GLU A 40 -1.68 5.98 3.49
C GLU A 40 -1.43 6.28 4.97
N LYS A 41 -1.86 5.38 5.87
CA LYS A 41 -1.64 5.59 7.29
C LYS A 41 -0.17 5.53 7.70
N ILE A 42 0.62 4.65 7.07
CA ILE A 42 2.06 4.57 7.33
C ILE A 42 2.75 5.85 6.86
N VAL A 43 2.49 6.32 5.64
CA VAL A 43 3.14 7.53 5.11
C VAL A 43 2.69 8.80 5.84
N GLU A 44 1.43 8.88 6.28
CA GLU A 44 0.93 9.98 7.12
C GLU A 44 1.73 10.03 8.44
N VAL A 45 1.85 8.90 9.14
CA VAL A 45 2.51 8.84 10.45
C VAL A 45 4.04 8.97 10.35
N ALA A 46 4.66 8.34 9.35
CA ALA A 46 6.11 8.29 9.22
C ALA A 46 6.70 9.51 8.51
N LEU A 47 5.98 10.09 7.54
CA LEU A 47 6.49 11.15 6.66
C LEU A 47 5.72 12.47 6.77
N GLY A 48 4.59 12.51 7.48
CA GLY A 48 3.72 13.69 7.54
C GLY A 48 3.06 14.02 6.20
N PHE A 49 2.88 13.02 5.33
CA PHE A 49 2.30 13.22 4.00
C PHE A 49 0.78 13.36 4.06
N GLU A 50 0.25 14.45 3.49
CA GLU A 50 -1.18 14.79 3.45
C GLU A 50 -1.80 14.72 2.04
N GLY A 51 -1.21 13.96 1.11
CA GLY A 51 -1.76 13.76 -0.24
C GLY A 51 -2.33 12.36 -0.45
N TYR A 52 -2.43 11.93 -1.71
CA TYR A 52 -2.89 10.59 -2.07
C TYR A 52 -1.75 9.72 -2.62
N LEU A 53 -1.88 8.41 -2.42
CA LEU A 53 -1.00 7.41 -3.01
C LEU A 53 -1.60 6.88 -4.31
N LYS A 54 -0.84 6.93 -5.40
CA LYS A 54 -1.21 6.31 -6.67
C LYS A 54 -0.56 4.93 -6.75
N VAL A 55 -1.37 3.89 -6.98
CA VAL A 55 -0.87 2.52 -7.15
C VAL A 55 -0.06 2.43 -8.46
N GLU A 56 1.18 1.94 -8.36
CA GLU A 56 2.05 1.66 -9.51
C GLU A 56 2.20 0.15 -9.75
N SER A 57 2.18 -0.65 -8.69
CA SER A 57 2.25 -2.11 -8.81
C SER A 57 1.46 -2.79 -7.70
N PHE A 58 0.91 -3.95 -8.02
CA PHE A 58 0.19 -4.84 -7.13
C PHE A 58 0.54 -6.27 -7.48
N SER A 59 0.89 -7.08 -6.48
CA SER A 59 1.18 -8.50 -6.66
C SER A 59 0.75 -9.28 -5.43
N THR A 60 0.09 -10.41 -5.65
CA THR A 60 -0.31 -11.36 -4.63
C THR A 60 0.62 -12.56 -4.63
N TYR A 61 0.83 -13.12 -3.44
CA TYR A 61 1.63 -14.31 -3.20
C TYR A 61 0.80 -15.24 -2.32
N GLU A 62 0.00 -16.09 -2.96
CA GLU A 62 -0.96 -16.96 -2.26
C GLU A 62 -0.24 -17.99 -1.38
N GLU A 63 0.95 -18.45 -1.79
CA GLU A 63 1.74 -19.46 -1.06
C GLU A 63 2.13 -19.02 0.35
N ASN A 64 2.22 -17.71 0.60
CA ASN A 64 2.59 -17.14 1.89
C ASN A 64 1.57 -16.13 2.41
N ASN A 65 0.36 -16.10 1.80
CA ASN A 65 -0.73 -15.21 2.14
C ASN A 65 -0.30 -13.73 2.22
N SER A 66 0.57 -13.28 1.30
CA SER A 66 1.16 -11.95 1.31
C SER A 66 0.93 -11.17 0.03
N VAL A 67 1.06 -9.85 0.14
CA VAL A 67 0.74 -8.90 -0.90
C VAL A 67 1.79 -7.81 -0.92
N TYR A 68 2.26 -7.48 -2.11
CA TYR A 68 3.13 -6.35 -2.38
C TYR A 68 2.37 -5.26 -3.14
N CYS A 69 2.53 -4.01 -2.69
CA CYS A 69 2.11 -2.83 -3.42
C CYS A 69 3.24 -1.81 -3.49
N SER A 70 3.33 -1.11 -4.62
CA SER A 70 4.15 0.09 -4.78
C SER A 70 3.29 1.28 -5.16
N TYR A 71 3.67 2.45 -4.66
CA TYR A 71 2.92 3.69 -4.80
C TYR A 71 3.84 4.86 -5.13
N THR A 72 3.32 5.80 -5.92
CA THR A 72 3.88 7.15 -6.06
C THR A 72 3.00 8.16 -5.34
N PHE A 73 3.61 9.26 -4.88
CA PHE A 73 2.90 10.32 -4.17
C PHE A 73 2.31 11.30 -5.17
N GLY A 74 0.98 11.38 -5.21
CA GLY A 74 0.26 12.42 -5.92
C GLY A 74 0.11 13.65 -5.04
N LYS A 75 0.37 14.84 -5.59
CA LYS A 75 -0.03 16.09 -4.92
C LYS A 75 -1.44 16.43 -5.36
N ASP A 76 -2.31 16.72 -4.40
CA ASP A 76 -3.52 17.47 -4.70
C ASP A 76 -3.11 18.81 -5.31
N ASN A 77 -3.52 19.04 -6.56
CA ASN A 77 -3.55 20.38 -7.12
C ASN A 77 -4.67 21.16 -6.41
N LYS A 78 -4.52 21.48 -5.12
CA LYS A 78 -5.25 22.60 -4.55
C LYS A 78 -4.72 23.84 -5.24
N LYS A 79 -5.42 24.26 -6.30
CA LYS A 79 -5.29 25.61 -6.87
C LYS A 79 -5.48 26.60 -5.72
N THR A 80 -4.38 27.12 -5.19
CA THR A 80 -4.34 28.41 -4.50
C THR A 80 -4.37 29.51 -5.54
#